data_AF-X1KCF0-F1
#
_entry.id   AF-X1KCF0-F1
#
_cell.length_a   1.000
_cell.length_b   1.000
_cell.length_c   1.000
_cell.angle_alpha   90.00
_cell.angle_beta   90.00
_cell.angle_gamma   90.00
#
_symmetry.space_group_name_H-M   'P 1'
#
loop_
_entity.id
_entity.type
_entity.pdbx_description
1 polymer ?
#
loop_
_entity_poly.entity_id
_entity_poly.type
_entity_poly.pdbx_seq_one_letter_code
_entity_poly.pdbx_strand_id
1 'polypeptide(L)'
;MTEGISLAGITEAPILIVLSQRPGPATGVPTYTEQADLSFALSAGHGDFLRIVASPGTIEDAYYLTAEMLDLVWKFQTPGILLTEKQLSECSMTIDIDVDKAKWAKPKMHQGENYKRYHDAEDGISPMLFPPSKEVIKWNSYEHDEFGVTTENAEMITKMHDKRNKKLKA
;
A
#
# COMPACT_ATOMS: atom_id res chain seq x y z
N MET A 1 -8.34 0.42 -11.25
CA MET A 1 -6.97 0.87 -10.93
C MET A 1 -5.99 -0.32 -10.78
N THR A 2 -6.27 -1.49 -11.37
CA THR A 2 -5.52 -2.73 -11.07
C THR A 2 -4.06 -2.69 -11.51
N GLU A 3 -3.77 -2.17 -12.71
CA GLU A 3 -2.39 -1.99 -13.19
C GLU A 3 -1.58 -1.04 -12.29
N GLY A 4 -2.19 0.06 -11.85
CA GLY A 4 -1.55 1.00 -10.91
C GLY A 4 -1.25 0.40 -9.54
N ILE A 5 -2.10 -0.52 -9.05
CA ILE A 5 -1.84 -1.28 -7.81
C ILE A 5 -0.64 -2.22 -8.02
N SER A 6 -0.54 -2.90 -9.17
CA SER A 6 0.66 -3.68 -9.52
C SER A 6 1.92 -2.82 -9.58
N LEU A 7 1.82 -1.62 -10.19
CA LEU A 7 2.93 -0.66 -10.23
C LEU A 7 3.36 -0.24 -8.82
N ALA A 8 2.40 0.04 -7.93
CA ALA A 8 2.69 0.35 -6.52
C ALA A 8 3.35 -0.84 -5.80
N GLY A 9 2.95 -2.07 -6.12
CA GLY A 9 3.56 -3.29 -5.62
C GLY A 9 5.04 -3.42 -6.00
N ILE A 10 5.36 -3.35 -7.30
CA ILE A 10 6.74 -3.51 -7.79
C ILE A 10 7.64 -2.34 -7.37
N THR A 11 7.10 -1.11 -7.35
CA THR A 11 7.89 0.07 -6.95
C THR A 11 7.95 0.30 -5.44
N GLU A 12 7.28 -0.55 -4.66
CA GLU A 12 7.15 -0.44 -3.21
C GLU A 12 6.60 0.94 -2.79
N ALA A 13 5.58 1.40 -3.52
CA ALA A 13 4.91 2.67 -3.28
C ALA A 13 3.93 2.55 -2.11
N PRO A 14 4.06 3.35 -1.04
CA PRO A 14 3.02 3.43 -0.02
C PRO A 14 1.83 4.21 -0.57
N ILE A 15 0.71 3.54 -0.81
CA ILE A 15 -0.56 4.16 -1.22
C ILE A 15 -1.72 3.52 -0.46
N LEU A 16 -2.71 4.32 -0.08
CA LEU A 16 -3.97 3.84 0.47
C LEU A 16 -5.10 4.17 -0.49
N ILE A 17 -5.87 3.16 -0.89
CA ILE A 17 -7.03 3.27 -1.77
C ILE A 17 -8.27 3.02 -0.94
N VAL A 18 -9.23 3.95 -0.96
CA VAL A 18 -10.54 3.73 -0.35
C VAL A 18 -11.45 3.12 -1.41
N LEU A 19 -11.82 1.85 -1.22
CA LEU A 19 -12.79 1.16 -2.07
C LEU A 19 -14.16 1.22 -1.40
N SER A 20 -14.94 2.25 -1.75
CA SER A 20 -16.33 2.39 -1.31
C SER A 20 -17.24 1.55 -2.22
N GLN A 21 -17.59 0.37 -1.72
CA GLN A 21 -18.33 -0.64 -2.46
C GLN A 21 -19.79 -0.25 -2.67
N ARG A 22 -20.31 -0.65 -3.83
CA ARG A 22 -21.72 -0.51 -4.24
C ARG A 22 -22.07 -1.68 -5.16
N PRO A 23 -23.35 -1.97 -5.39
CA PRO A 23 -23.71 -3.10 -6.22
C PRO A 23 -23.15 -3.03 -7.63
N GLY A 24 -22.54 -4.12 -8.06
CA GLY A 24 -22.06 -4.39 -9.42
C GLY A 24 -22.89 -5.48 -10.11
N PRO A 25 -22.36 -6.13 -11.17
CA PRO A 25 -21.16 -5.76 -11.93
C PRO A 25 -21.39 -4.54 -12.84
N ALA A 26 -20.31 -4.02 -13.43
CA ALA A 26 -20.30 -2.86 -14.32
C ALA A 26 -20.94 -1.62 -13.66
N THR A 27 -21.95 -1.01 -14.29
CA THR A 27 -22.66 0.13 -13.69
C THR A 27 -23.41 -0.27 -12.43
N GLY A 28 -23.90 -1.52 -12.35
CA GLY A 28 -24.69 -2.04 -11.24
C GLY A 28 -25.78 -1.09 -10.77
N VAL A 29 -25.88 -0.86 -9.46
CA VAL A 29 -26.88 0.03 -8.85
C VAL A 29 -26.17 1.11 -8.01
N PRO A 30 -25.86 2.29 -8.59
CA PRO A 30 -24.95 3.26 -7.96
C PRO A 30 -25.34 3.79 -6.59
N THR A 31 -26.63 3.79 -6.27
CA THR A 31 -27.18 4.41 -5.05
C THR A 31 -27.53 3.41 -3.96
N TYR A 32 -27.19 2.13 -4.12
CA TYR A 32 -27.42 1.09 -3.12
C TYR A 32 -26.08 0.63 -2.51
N THR A 33 -26.16 -0.09 -1.39
CA THR A 33 -24.98 -0.61 -0.70
C THR A 33 -24.86 -2.13 -0.94
N GLU A 34 -23.64 -2.60 -1.13
CA GLU A 34 -23.28 -4.02 -1.21
C GLU A 34 -21.81 -4.19 -0.82
N GLN A 35 -21.43 -5.36 -0.30
CA GLN A 35 -20.05 -5.70 0.07
C GLN A 35 -19.54 -6.89 -0.78
N ALA A 36 -19.62 -6.76 -2.11
CA ALA A 36 -19.32 -7.83 -3.06
C ALA A 36 -17.87 -7.82 -3.60
N ASP A 37 -17.05 -6.83 -3.25
CA ASP A 37 -15.73 -6.63 -3.87
C ASP A 37 -14.56 -7.20 -3.04
N LEU A 38 -14.81 -7.94 -1.95
CA LEU A 38 -13.75 -8.47 -1.09
C LEU A 38 -12.74 -9.34 -1.87
N SER A 39 -13.23 -10.32 -2.63
CA SER A 39 -12.38 -11.20 -3.43
C SER A 39 -11.55 -10.44 -4.46
N PHE A 40 -12.14 -9.39 -5.07
CA PHE A 40 -11.44 -8.49 -5.97
C PHE A 40 -10.35 -7.70 -5.23
N ALA A 41 -10.65 -7.10 -4.08
CA ALA A 41 -9.68 -6.33 -3.29
C ALA A 41 -8.46 -7.18 -2.89
N LEU A 42 -8.67 -8.46 -2.54
CA LEU A 42 -7.58 -9.38 -2.17
C LEU A 42 -6.70 -9.81 -3.35
N SER A 43 -7.24 -9.81 -4.57
CA SER A 43 -6.58 -10.34 -5.77
C SER A 43 -6.28 -9.29 -6.85
N ALA A 44 -6.57 -8.00 -6.58
CA ALA A 44 -6.41 -6.93 -7.55
C ALA A 44 -4.93 -6.71 -7.92
N GLY A 45 -4.66 -6.77 -9.23
CA GLY A 45 -3.33 -6.60 -9.81
C GLY A 45 -2.73 -7.92 -10.29
N HIS A 46 -1.88 -7.84 -11.32
CA HIS A 46 -1.08 -8.98 -11.78
C HIS A 46 0.23 -9.08 -10.99
N GLY A 47 0.74 -10.30 -10.86
CA GLY A 47 1.95 -10.62 -10.09
C GLY A 47 1.70 -10.69 -8.58
N ASP A 48 2.75 -11.07 -7.85
CA ASP A 48 2.71 -11.26 -6.40
C ASP A 48 3.40 -10.12 -5.68
N PHE A 49 2.67 -9.49 -4.76
CA PHE A 49 3.17 -8.46 -3.87
C PHE A 49 2.29 -8.40 -2.63
N LEU A 50 2.88 -7.95 -1.52
CA LEU A 50 2.13 -7.62 -0.31
C LEU A 50 1.07 -6.58 -0.66
N ARG A 51 -0.12 -6.71 -0.08
CA ARG A 51 -1.15 -5.68 -0.05
C ARG A 51 -1.92 -5.78 1.25
N ILE A 52 -2.31 -4.65 1.80
CA ILE A 52 -2.99 -4.60 3.10
C ILE A 52 -4.45 -4.27 2.85
N VAL A 53 -5.37 -5.14 3.24
CA VAL A 53 -6.81 -4.92 3.09
C VAL A 53 -7.47 -4.94 4.46
N ALA A 54 -8.21 -3.89 4.80
CA ALA A 54 -8.97 -3.84 6.05
C ALA A 54 -10.33 -3.16 5.82
N SER A 55 -11.31 -3.49 6.63
CA SER A 55 -12.68 -2.98 6.52
C SER A 55 -13.15 -2.43 7.87
N PRO A 56 -13.62 -1.18 7.95
CA PRO A 56 -14.17 -0.62 9.19
C PRO A 56 -15.60 -1.13 9.44
N GLY A 57 -15.95 -1.35 10.71
CA GLY A 57 -17.32 -1.75 11.09
C GLY A 57 -18.22 -0.57 11.45
N THR A 58 -17.64 0.58 11.81
CA THR A 58 -18.35 1.78 12.28
C THR A 58 -17.70 3.06 11.74
N ILE A 59 -18.37 4.21 11.91
CA ILE A 59 -17.81 5.53 11.53
C ILE A 59 -16.57 5.86 12.38
N GLU A 60 -16.59 5.49 13.66
CA GLU A 60 -15.44 5.67 14.56
C GLU A 60 -14.26 4.80 14.10
N ASP A 61 -14.51 3.52 13.79
CA ASP A 61 -13.50 2.62 13.24
C ASP A 61 -12.93 3.16 11.94
N ALA A 62 -13.75 3.73 11.06
CA ALA A 62 -13.28 4.29 9.80
C ALA A 62 -12.22 5.38 10.01
N TYR A 63 -12.33 6.21 11.04
CA TYR A 63 -11.33 7.22 11.36
C TYR A 63 -10.01 6.58 11.82
N TYR A 64 -10.05 5.75 12.87
CA TYR A 64 -8.83 5.17 13.46
C TYR A 64 -8.17 4.14 12.54
N LEU A 65 -8.96 3.31 11.87
CA LEU A 65 -8.46 2.31 10.92
C LEU A 65 -7.81 2.99 9.71
N THR A 66 -8.34 4.12 9.22
CA THR A 66 -7.67 4.86 8.13
C THR A 66 -6.29 5.34 8.56
N ALA A 67 -6.17 5.88 9.78
CA ALA A 67 -4.88 6.32 10.32
C ALA A 67 -3.90 5.14 10.49
N GLU A 68 -4.37 4.02 11.02
CA GLU A 68 -3.59 2.79 11.13
C GLU A 68 -3.18 2.24 9.76
N MET A 69 -4.08 2.21 8.78
CA MET A 69 -3.77 1.78 7.43
C MET A 69 -2.73 2.69 6.77
N LEU A 70 -2.83 4.01 6.95
CA LEU A 70 -1.79 4.94 6.49
C LEU A 70 -0.44 4.62 7.14
N ASP A 71 -0.38 4.41 8.45
CA ASP A 71 0.85 3.99 9.10
C ASP A 71 1.41 2.68 8.51
N LEU A 72 0.55 1.67 8.32
CA LEU A 72 0.94 0.37 7.79
C LEU A 72 1.45 0.43 6.33
N VAL A 73 0.77 1.12 5.42
CA VAL A 73 1.20 1.20 4.01
C VAL A 73 2.55 1.90 3.87
N TRP A 74 2.82 2.91 4.71
CA TRP A 74 4.10 3.60 4.77
C TRP A 74 5.19 2.77 5.46
N LYS A 75 4.85 2.06 6.54
CA LYS A 75 5.77 1.17 7.25
C LYS A 75 6.25 0.03 6.34
N PHE A 76 5.34 -0.63 5.64
CA PHE A 76 5.65 -1.78 4.79
C PHE A 76 5.93 -1.41 3.32
N GLN A 77 5.75 -0.14 2.93
CA GLN A 77 5.98 0.35 1.57
C GLN A 77 5.26 -0.50 0.53
N THR A 78 3.93 -0.50 0.62
CA THR A 78 3.05 -1.42 -0.08
C THR A 78 1.68 -0.76 -0.31
N PRO A 79 0.91 -1.17 -1.34
CA PRO A 79 -0.46 -0.69 -1.48
C PRO A 79 -1.39 -1.23 -0.39
N GLY A 80 -2.31 -0.40 0.07
CA GLY A 80 -3.41 -0.75 0.96
C GLY A 80 -4.77 -0.41 0.38
N ILE A 81 -5.79 -1.17 0.78
CA ILE A 81 -7.19 -0.98 0.40
C ILE A 81 -8.05 -0.91 1.67
N LEU A 82 -8.57 0.28 1.98
CA LEU A 82 -9.64 0.43 2.96
C LEU A 82 -10.95 0.06 2.27
N LEU A 83 -11.46 -1.12 2.59
CA LEU A 83 -12.65 -1.70 2.02
C LEU A 83 -13.87 -1.27 2.83
N THR A 84 -14.64 -0.32 2.31
CA THR A 84 -15.86 0.20 2.94
C THR A 84 -17.05 0.00 2.01
N GLU A 85 -18.23 0.48 2.37
CA GLU A 85 -19.40 0.46 1.52
C GLU A 85 -20.07 1.83 1.46
N LYS A 86 -20.93 2.00 0.45
CA LYS A 86 -21.70 3.21 0.23
C LYS A 86 -22.43 3.67 1.48
N GLN A 87 -23.04 2.74 2.24
CA GLN A 87 -23.79 3.09 3.44
C GLN A 87 -22.91 3.84 4.46
N LEU A 88 -21.74 3.29 4.81
CA LEU A 88 -20.81 3.95 5.73
C LEU A 88 -20.26 5.26 5.16
N SER A 89 -20.01 5.30 3.85
CA SER A 89 -19.43 6.45 3.15
C SER A 89 -20.37 7.66 3.08
N GLU A 90 -21.69 7.45 3.08
CA GLU A 90 -22.69 8.52 2.96
C GLU A 90 -23.47 8.80 4.24
N CYS A 91 -23.43 7.90 5.22
CA CYS A 91 -24.08 8.15 6.50
C CYS A 91 -23.27 9.15 7.35
N SER A 92 -23.93 9.73 8.35
CA SER A 92 -23.30 10.62 9.32
C SER A 92 -23.75 10.28 10.72
N MET A 93 -22.85 10.49 11.69
CA MET A 93 -23.09 10.24 13.10
C MET A 93 -22.26 11.22 13.92
N THR A 94 -22.77 11.61 15.09
CA THR A 94 -21.98 12.34 16.07
C THR A 94 -21.17 11.34 16.89
N ILE A 95 -19.85 11.46 16.83
CA ILE A 95 -18.90 10.65 17.59
C ILE A 95 -17.89 11.56 18.27
N ASP A 96 -17.30 11.08 19.36
CA ASP A 96 -16.17 11.76 20.01
C ASP A 96 -14.87 11.14 19.49
N ILE A 97 -13.98 11.97 18.94
CA ILE A 97 -12.72 11.53 18.33
C ILE A 97 -11.57 12.03 19.17
N ASP A 98 -10.75 11.09 19.64
CA ASP A 98 -9.47 11.38 20.27
C ASP A 98 -8.35 11.27 19.23
N VAL A 99 -7.92 12.43 18.71
CA VAL A 99 -6.92 12.51 17.64
C VAL A 99 -5.56 11.92 18.07
N ASP A 100 -5.26 11.90 19.35
CA ASP A 100 -3.98 11.39 19.86
C ASP A 100 -3.88 9.86 19.79
N LYS A 101 -5.02 9.16 19.65
CA LYS A 101 -5.06 7.71 19.38
C LYS A 101 -4.74 7.36 17.92
N ALA A 102 -4.82 8.33 17.00
CA ALA A 102 -4.53 8.08 15.59
C ALA A 102 -3.04 7.80 15.38
N LYS A 103 -2.72 6.70 14.70
CA LYS A 103 -1.35 6.38 14.31
C LYS A 103 -0.90 7.26 13.15
N TRP A 104 0.34 7.71 13.20
CA TRP A 104 0.97 8.49 12.14
C TRP A 104 2.13 7.72 11.53
N ALA A 105 2.14 7.67 10.20
CA ALA A 105 3.18 7.03 9.41
C ALA A 105 4.58 7.54 9.76
N LYS A 106 5.49 6.62 10.11
CA LYS A 106 6.91 6.89 10.34
C LYS A 106 7.76 6.06 9.37
N PRO A 107 7.96 6.50 8.12
CA PRO A 107 8.77 5.75 7.16
C PRO A 107 10.22 5.65 7.64
N LYS A 108 10.84 4.51 7.35
CA LYS A 108 12.28 4.29 7.57
C LYS A 108 13.06 5.21 6.62
N MET A 109 13.79 6.18 7.16
CA MET A 109 14.50 7.18 6.36
C MET A 109 15.95 6.77 6.08
N HIS A 110 16.43 7.00 4.88
CA HIS A 110 17.84 6.81 4.52
C HIS A 110 18.73 7.87 5.19
N GLN A 111 19.91 7.43 5.64
CA GLN A 111 20.96 8.30 6.17
C GLN A 111 22.29 7.90 5.51
N GLY A 112 22.97 8.85 4.87
CA GLY A 112 24.27 8.63 4.23
C GLY A 112 24.31 8.98 2.74
N GLU A 113 25.31 8.43 2.07
CA GLU A 113 25.56 8.55 0.64
C GLU A 113 25.29 7.20 -0.07
N ASN A 114 25.31 7.19 -1.40
CA ASN A 114 25.11 5.99 -2.22
C ASN A 114 23.71 5.36 -2.03
N TYR A 115 22.68 6.13 -2.35
CA TYR A 115 21.30 5.74 -2.10
C TYR A 115 20.86 4.53 -2.94
N LYS A 116 20.30 3.53 -2.26
CA LYS A 116 19.71 2.32 -2.83
C LYS A 116 18.24 2.25 -2.48
N ARG A 117 17.37 2.64 -3.42
CA ARG A 117 15.91 2.66 -3.22
C ARG A 117 15.35 1.29 -2.80
N TYR A 118 15.95 0.22 -3.31
CA TYR A 118 15.49 -1.15 -3.11
C TYR A 118 16.48 -1.98 -2.31
N HIS A 119 17.24 -1.35 -1.41
CA HIS A 119 18.20 -2.01 -0.53
C HIS A 119 17.58 -3.23 0.19
N ASP A 120 18.25 -4.39 0.08
CA ASP A 120 17.83 -5.64 0.70
C ASP A 120 18.19 -5.66 2.19
N ALA A 121 17.32 -5.06 3.00
CA ALA A 121 17.39 -5.09 4.46
C ALA A 121 16.83 -6.41 5.03
N GLU A 122 17.18 -6.75 6.27
CA GLU A 122 16.72 -7.97 6.94
C GLU A 122 15.18 -8.07 7.05
N ASP A 123 14.53 -6.93 7.29
CA ASP A 123 13.06 -6.80 7.37
C ASP A 123 12.38 -6.68 5.99
N GLY A 124 13.16 -6.62 4.90
CA GLY A 124 12.67 -6.34 3.55
C GLY A 124 12.22 -4.89 3.31
N ILE A 125 12.38 -3.99 4.30
CA ILE A 125 11.94 -2.60 4.24
C ILE A 125 13.15 -1.70 3.95
N SER A 126 13.25 -1.22 2.71
CA SER A 126 14.33 -0.33 2.26
C SER A 126 14.14 1.09 2.81
N PRO A 127 15.19 1.76 3.31
CA PRO A 127 15.07 3.16 3.70
C PRO A 127 14.66 4.07 2.54
N MET A 128 13.72 4.98 2.78
CA MET A 128 13.22 5.95 1.80
C MET A 128 14.03 7.24 1.80
N LEU A 129 14.06 7.89 0.65
CA LEU A 129 14.62 9.22 0.44
C LEU A 129 13.63 10.01 -0.43
N PHE A 130 13.50 11.31 -0.19
CA PHE A 130 12.58 12.18 -0.92
C PHE A 130 13.32 13.37 -1.53
N PRO A 131 12.84 13.91 -2.66
CA PRO A 131 13.28 15.21 -3.13
C PRO A 131 12.97 16.33 -2.11
N PRO A 132 13.84 17.34 -1.97
CA PRO A 132 15.13 17.50 -2.64
C PRO A 132 16.21 16.58 -2.05
N SER A 133 17.03 15.98 -2.92
CA SER A 133 18.12 15.08 -2.53
C SER A 133 19.33 15.30 -3.46
N LYS A 134 20.54 15.07 -2.95
CA LYS A 134 21.77 15.04 -3.76
C LYS A 134 21.95 13.73 -4.53
N GLU A 135 21.33 12.66 -4.03
CA GLU A 135 21.33 11.32 -4.60
C GLU A 135 20.16 11.13 -5.55
N VAL A 136 20.33 10.26 -6.57
CA VAL A 136 19.29 9.92 -7.53
C VAL A 136 18.33 8.88 -6.93
N ILE A 137 17.04 9.18 -6.96
CA ILE A 137 15.98 8.26 -6.53
C ILE A 137 15.33 7.68 -7.79
N LYS A 138 15.54 6.39 -8.06
CA LYS A 138 14.96 5.70 -9.22
C LYS A 138 13.74 4.88 -8.80
N TRP A 139 12.64 5.09 -9.50
CA TRP A 139 11.41 4.29 -9.40
C TRP A 139 11.24 3.56 -10.73
N ASN A 140 11.15 2.23 -10.69
CA ASN A 140 11.16 1.42 -11.91
C ASN A 140 10.08 0.34 -11.85
N SER A 141 9.29 0.23 -12.92
CA SER A 141 8.22 -0.77 -13.06
C SER A 141 8.71 -2.13 -13.53
N TYR A 142 9.89 -2.20 -14.15
CA TYR A 142 10.54 -3.47 -14.48
C TYR A 142 11.17 -4.07 -13.23
N GLU A 143 11.53 -5.35 -13.25
CA GLU A 143 12.40 -5.89 -12.20
C GLU A 143 13.74 -5.17 -12.17
N HIS A 144 14.27 -4.93 -10.98
CA HIS A 144 15.37 -4.01 -10.80
C HIS A 144 16.31 -4.44 -9.68
N ASP A 145 17.56 -3.98 -9.75
CA ASP A 145 18.52 -4.14 -8.67
C ASP A 145 18.24 -3.18 -7.49
N GLU A 146 19.09 -3.22 -6.46
CA GLU A 146 18.96 -2.35 -5.28
C GLU A 146 18.97 -0.83 -5.59
N PHE A 147 19.53 -0.43 -6.74
CA PHE A 147 19.58 0.96 -7.20
C PHE A 147 18.37 1.36 -8.05
N GLY A 148 17.49 0.42 -8.41
CA GLY A 148 16.35 0.65 -9.29
C GLY A 148 16.72 0.55 -10.78
N VAL A 149 17.88 -0.02 -11.12
CA VAL A 149 18.29 -0.27 -12.50
C VAL A 149 17.71 -1.61 -12.96
N THR A 150 17.11 -1.60 -14.15
CA THR A 150 16.49 -2.77 -14.78
C THR A 150 17.42 -3.98 -14.83
N THR A 151 16.89 -5.17 -14.53
CA THR A 151 17.65 -6.43 -14.58
C THR A 151 16.82 -7.60 -15.13
N GLU A 152 17.49 -8.51 -15.83
CA GLU A 152 16.94 -9.79 -16.30
C GLU A 152 17.74 -10.98 -15.71
N ASN A 153 18.66 -10.71 -14.80
CA ASN A 153 19.48 -11.74 -14.17
C ASN A 153 18.63 -12.54 -13.16
N ALA A 154 18.53 -13.86 -13.35
CA ALA A 154 17.68 -14.75 -12.55
C ALA A 154 17.96 -14.71 -11.03
N GLU A 155 19.23 -14.59 -10.62
CA GLU A 155 19.59 -14.52 -9.20
C GLU A 155 19.11 -13.21 -8.58
N MET A 156 19.28 -12.08 -9.29
CA MET A 156 18.79 -10.78 -8.82
C MET A 156 17.27 -10.73 -8.77
N ILE A 157 16.58 -11.27 -9.77
CA ILE A 157 15.11 -11.36 -9.79
C ILE A 157 14.63 -12.14 -8.55
N THR A 158 15.22 -13.31 -8.28
CA THR A 158 14.86 -14.14 -7.12
C THR A 158 15.10 -13.38 -5.82
N LYS A 159 16.25 -12.73 -5.68
CA LYS A 159 16.59 -11.93 -4.50
C LYS A 159 15.58 -10.81 -4.23
N MET A 160 15.15 -10.09 -5.27
CA MET A 160 14.21 -8.96 -5.14
C MET A 160 12.78 -9.41 -4.86
N HIS A 161 12.35 -10.55 -5.44
CA HIS A 161 11.11 -11.22 -5.07
C HIS A 161 11.11 -11.61 -3.58
N ASP A 162 12.17 -12.29 -3.13
CA ASP A 162 12.31 -12.73 -1.75
C ASP A 162 12.31 -11.53 -0.79
N LYS A 163 13.02 -10.46 -1.14
CA LYS A 163 13.04 -9.20 -0.39
C LYS A 163 11.63 -8.62 -0.21
N ARG A 164 10.83 -8.52 -1.29
CA ARG A 164 9.44 -8.04 -1.19
C ARG A 164 8.58 -8.97 -0.33
N ASN A 165 8.83 -10.28 -0.36
CA ASN A 165 8.14 -11.27 0.46
C ASN A 165 8.54 -11.25 1.95
N LYS A 166 9.77 -10.83 2.30
CA LYS A 166 10.20 -10.68 3.71
C LYS A 166 9.27 -9.77 4.50
N LYS A 167 8.69 -8.75 3.84
CA LYS A 167 7.73 -7.81 4.43
C LYS A 167 6.49 -8.47 5.04
N LEU A 168 6.08 -9.66 4.57
CA LEU A 168 4.96 -10.42 5.13
C LEU A 168 5.23 -10.97 6.53
N LYS A 169 6.51 -11.05 6.93
CA LYS A 169 6.96 -11.66 8.19
C LYS A 169 7.52 -10.63 9.18
N ALA A 170 7.50 -9.35 8.83
CA ALA A 170 8.12 -8.25 9.57
C ALA A 170 7.18 -7.61 10.62
#